data_AF-A0A7X9UC48-F1
#
_entry.id   AF-A0A7X9UC48-F1
#
_cell.length_a   1.000
_cell.length_b   1.000
_cell.length_c   1.000
_cell.angle_alpha   90.00
_cell.angle_beta   90.00
_cell.angle_gamma   90.00
#
_symmetry.space_group_name_H-M   'P 1'
#
loop_
_entity.id
_entity.type
_entity.pdbx_description
1 polymer ?
#
loop_
_entity_poly.entity_id
_entity_poly.type
_entity_poly.pdbx_seq_one_letter_code
_entity_poly.pdbx_strand_id
1 'polypeptide(L)' 'MAKTSGYSQLVCDRCSKTLYATENAPEAQSWRSVKRYTADGTEVSRLLCPDCYDGYRSMASSQDSAFGDFMAKRGE' A
#
# COMPACT_ATOMS: atom_id res chain seq x y z
N MET A 1 -31.64 15.78 15.56
CA MET A 1 -30.53 14.85 15.21
C MET A 1 -29.52 15.62 14.37
N ALA A 2 -28.26 15.68 14.78
CA ALA A 2 -27.23 16.32 13.97
C ALA A 2 -26.85 15.39 12.81
N LYS A 3 -26.89 15.91 11.58
CA LYS A 3 -26.42 15.19 10.39
C LYS A 3 -24.94 15.50 10.19
N THR A 4 -24.08 14.50 10.35
CA THR A 4 -22.65 14.62 10.08
C THR A 4 -22.40 14.23 8.61
N SER A 5 -21.71 15.09 7.86
CA SER A 5 -21.38 14.91 6.44
C SER A 5 -19.87 15.05 6.22
N GLY A 6 -19.36 14.63 5.06
CA GLY A 6 -17.94 14.78 4.68
C GLY A 6 -17.06 13.56 4.97
N TYR A 7 -17.61 12.36 4.81
CA TYR A 7 -16.86 11.10 4.92
C TYR A 7 -16.37 10.65 3.54
N SER A 8 -15.14 10.15 3.49
CA SER A 8 -14.57 9.43 2.36
C SER A 8 -14.72 7.93 2.59
N GLN A 9 -14.95 7.19 1.50
CA GLN A 9 -14.89 5.73 1.50
C GLN A 9 -13.51 5.29 1.02
N LEU A 10 -12.78 4.58 1.88
CA LEU A 10 -11.53 3.91 1.54
C LEU A 10 -11.83 2.44 1.32
N VAL A 11 -11.34 1.88 0.21
CA VAL A 11 -11.48 0.46 -0.13
C VAL A 11 -10.10 -0.11 -0.40
N CYS A 12 -9.76 -1.20 0.30
CA CYS A 12 -8.46 -1.84 0.17
C CYS A 12 -8.45 -2.65 -1.13
N ASP A 13 -7.53 -2.35 -2.03
CA ASP A 13 -7.44 -3.03 -3.33
C ASP A 13 -7.01 -4.50 -3.21
N ARG A 14 -6.47 -4.91 -2.05
CA ARG A 14 -6.02 -6.30 -1.82
C ARG A 14 -7.11 -7.18 -1.20
N CYS A 15 -7.78 -6.70 -0.15
CA CYS A 15 -8.70 -7.52 0.64
C CYS A 15 -10.14 -7.00 0.67
N SER A 16 -10.45 -5.92 -0.07
CA SER A 16 -11.77 -5.28 -0.11
C SER A 16 -12.28 -4.75 1.23
N LYS A 17 -11.44 -4.68 2.28
CA LYS A 17 -11.76 -4.00 3.55
C LYS A 17 -12.19 -2.57 3.23
N THR A 18 -13.24 -2.08 3.89
CA THR A 18 -13.78 -0.72 3.70
C THR A 18 -13.66 0.09 4.98
N LEU A 19 -13.37 1.38 4.86
CA LEU A 19 -13.44 2.35 5.95
C LEU A 19 -14.19 3.60 5.48
N TYR A 20 -15.20 4.02 6.24
CA TYR A 20 -15.84 5.32 6.08
C TYR A 20 -15.31 6.25 7.15
N ALA A 21 -14.57 7.27 6.76
CA ALA A 21 -13.88 8.15 7.69
C ALA A 21 -13.80 9.57 7.14
N THR A 22 -13.78 10.57 8.03
CA THR A 22 -13.46 11.93 7.63
C THR A 22 -11.99 12.00 7.22
N GLU A 23 -11.62 12.98 6.39
CA GLU A 23 -10.27 13.08 5.82
C GLU A 23 -9.15 13.12 6.88
N ASN A 24 -9.43 13.73 8.03
CA ASN A 24 -8.48 13.88 9.14
C ASN A 24 -8.62 12.79 10.23
N ALA A 25 -9.44 11.76 10.00
CA ALA A 25 -9.61 10.70 10.97
C ALA A 25 -8.31 9.89 11.14
N PRO A 26 -7.87 9.60 12.37
CA PRO A 26 -6.68 8.79 12.61
C PRO A 26 -6.72 7.42 11.91
N GLU A 27 -7.90 6.81 11.80
CA GLU A 27 -8.04 5.52 11.13
C GLU A 27 -7.80 5.66 9.63
N ALA A 28 -8.23 6.74 8.99
CA ALA A 28 -7.95 7.02 7.57
C ALA A 28 -6.45 7.27 7.34
N GLN A 29 -5.79 7.96 8.27
CA GLN A 29 -4.36 8.24 8.21
C GLN A 29 -3.48 6.99 8.35
N SER A 30 -4.03 5.83 8.73
CA SER A 30 -3.28 4.57 8.76
C SER A 30 -3.23 3.85 7.41
N TRP A 31 -4.08 4.24 6.46
CA TRP A 31 -4.12 3.67 5.11
C TRP A 31 -2.99 4.23 4.25
N ARG A 32 -2.54 3.42 3.28
CA ARG A 32 -1.36 3.76 2.48
C ARG A 32 -1.63 3.53 1.01
N SER A 33 -1.41 4.57 0.21
CA SER A 33 -1.28 4.45 -1.24
C SER A 33 0.16 4.05 -1.55
N VAL A 34 0.35 2.88 -2.13
CA VAL A 34 1.66 2.37 -2.55
C VAL A 34 1.81 2.50 -4.05
N LYS A 35 3.03 2.81 -4.49
CA LYS A 35 3.41 2.80 -5.91
C LYS A 35 4.51 1.77 -6.12
N ARG A 36 4.38 0.99 -7.18
CA ARG A 36 5.37 -0.02 -7.58
C ARG A 36 5.52 -0.04 -9.09
N TYR A 37 6.71 -0.35 -9.58
CA TYR A 37 6.94 -0.64 -10.99
C TYR A 37 6.99 -2.16 -11.22
N THR A 38 6.37 -2.63 -12.31
CA THR A 38 6.55 -4.00 -12.80
C THR A 38 7.96 -4.18 -13.39
N ALA A 39 8.35 -5.42 -13.69
CA ALA A 39 9.64 -5.69 -14.35
C ALA A 39 9.79 -4.95 -15.70
N ASP A 40 8.68 -4.71 -16.40
CA ASP A 40 8.64 -3.96 -17.66
C ASP A 40 8.59 -2.43 -17.45
N GLY A 41 8.70 -1.95 -16.21
CA GLY A 41 8.68 -0.53 -15.87
C GLY A 41 7.29 0.11 -15.82
N THR A 42 6.21 -0.67 -15.81
CA THR A 42 4.85 -0.12 -15.70
C THR A 42 4.53 0.27 -14.26
N GLU A 43 4.13 1.52 -14.02
CA GLU A 43 3.68 1.97 -12.69
C GLU A 43 2.32 1.37 -12.33
N VAL A 44 2.22 0.84 -11.11
CA VAL A 44 1.01 0.31 -10.51
C VAL A 44 0.83 0.98 -9.16
N SER A 45 -0.34 1.60 -8.95
CA SER A 45 -0.73 2.20 -7.67
C SER A 45 -1.83 1.38 -7.00
N ARG A 46 -1.77 1.22 -5.68
CA ARG A 46 -2.79 0.52 -4.88
C ARG A 46 -3.02 1.21 -3.55
N LEU A 47 -4.27 1.30 -3.12
CA LEU A 47 -4.64 1.71 -1.77
C LEU A 47 -4.75 0.46 -0.88
N LEU A 48 -3.97 0.44 0.20
CA LEU A 48 -3.94 -0.67 1.15
C LEU A 48 -4.39 -0.25 2.54
N CYS A 49 -5.18 -1.11 3.19
CA CYS A 49 -5.42 -1.02 4.62
C CYS A 49 -4.14 -1.36 5.42
N PRO A 50 -4.06 -1.00 6.71
CA PRO A 50 -2.86 -1.22 7.54
C PRO A 50 -2.34 -2.67 7.49
N ASP A 51 -3.22 -3.65 7.70
CA ASP A 51 -2.87 -5.07 7.71
C ASP A 51 -2.23 -5.52 6.38
N CYS A 52 -2.77 -5.03 5.25
CA CYS A 52 -2.25 -5.35 3.92
C CYS A 52 -0.98 -4.58 3.59
N TYR A 53 -0.85 -3.36 4.12
CA TYR A 53 0.35 -2.55 3.94
C TYR A 53 1.55 -3.16 4.66
N ASP A 54 1.38 -3.71 5.86
CA ASP A 54 2.44 -4.39 6.58
C ASP A 54 2.95 -5.62 5.80
N GLY A 55 2.03 -6.44 5.30
CA GLY A 55 2.38 -7.57 4.43
C GLY A 55 3.06 -7.13 3.12
N TYR A 56 2.59 -6.04 2.51
CA TYR A 56 3.25 -5.43 1.34
C TYR A 56 4.68 -5.00 1.65
N ARG A 57 4.91 -4.32 2.78
CA ARG A 57 6.22 -3.83 3.18
C ARG A 57 7.22 -4.97 3.37
N SER A 58 6.82 -6.03 4.08
CA SER A 58 7.68 -7.21 4.27
C SER A 58 8.06 -7.84 2.93
N MET A 59 7.07 -8.04 2.05
CA MET A 59 7.29 -8.59 0.71
C MET A 59 8.21 -7.68 -0.14
N ALA A 60 7.97 -6.38 -0.16
CA ALA A 60 8.77 -5.41 -0.92
C ALA A 60 10.22 -5.37 -0.42
N SER A 61 10.42 -5.33 0.90
CA SER A 61 11.76 -5.36 1.50
C SER A 61 12.55 -6.61 1.09
N SER A 62 11.93 -7.79 1.02
CA SER A 62 12.61 -9.01 0.56
C SER A 62 13.00 -8.93 -0.92
N GLN A 63 12.17 -8.30 -1.75
CA GLN A 63 12.46 -8.12 -3.18
C GLN A 63 13.59 -7.10 -3.40
N ASP A 64 13.63 -6.02 -2.61
CA ASP A 64 14.71 -5.05 -2.64
C ASP A 64 16.05 -5.70 -2.28
N SER A 65 16.07 -6.56 -1.25
CA SER A 65 17.27 -7.35 -0.91
C SER A 65 17.69 -8.28 -2.04
N ALA A 66 16.76 -9.05 -2.61
CA ALA A 66 17.06 -9.96 -3.72
C ALA A 66 17.58 -9.21 -4.97
N PHE A 67 17.05 -8.03 -5.26
CA PHE A 67 17.55 -7.17 -6.32
C PHE A 67 18.98 -6.67 -6.03
N GLY A 68 19.25 -6.25 -4.79
CA GLY A 68 20.59 -5.88 -4.34
C GLY A 68 21.60 -7.02 -4.52
N ASP A 69 21.23 -8.23 -4.10
CA ASP A 69 22.07 -9.44 -4.25
C ASP A 69 22.34 -9.76 -5.72
N PHE A 70 21.32 -9.68 -6.58
CA PHE A 70 21.44 -9.87 -8.02
C PHE A 70 22.43 -8.88 -8.64
N MET A 71 22.36 -7.61 -8.25
CA MET A 71 23.25 -6.57 -8.75
C MET A 71 24.70 -6.73 -8.24
N ALA A 72 24.88 -7.23 -7.02
CA ALA A 72 26.19 -7.45 -6.42
C ALA A 72 26.92 -8.68 -6.99
N LYS A 73 26.20 -9.75 -7.34
CA LYS A 73 26.77 -11.01 -7.87
C LYS A 73 26.88 -11.03 -9.39
N ARG A 74 27.75 -10.20 -9.97
CA ARG A 74 28.17 -10.35 -11.38
C ARG A 74 29.45 -11.18 -11.47
N GLY A 75 29.35 -12.45 -11.89
CA GLY A 75 30.52 -13.25 -12.30
C GLY A 75 30.72 -14.62 -11.65
N GLU A 76 29.66 -15.32 -11.25
CA GLU A 76 29.69 -16.80 -11.22
C GLU A 76 29.27 -17.36 -12.58
#